data_AF-A0AAU9RVP6-F1
#
_entry.id   AF-A0AAU9RVP6-F1
#
_cell.length_a   1.000
_cell.length_b   1.000
_cell.length_c   1.000
_cell.angle_alpha   90.00
_cell.angle_beta   90.00
_cell.angle_gamma   90.00
#
_symmetry.space_group_name_H-M   'P 1'
#
loop_
_entity.id
_entity.type
_entity.pdbx_description
1 polymer ?
#
loop_
_entity_poly.entity_id
_entity_poly.type
_entity_poly.pdbx_seq_one_letter_code
_entity_poly.pdbx_strand_id
1 'polypeptide(L)' 'IINPLEMFCLGPVDDNLFEWEAAIKGPKYSPYGGGIILSMHFSPQFPMKAVTILMTFWGMLLTPRLELPDKVNENTL' A
#
# COMPACT_ATOMS: atom_id res chain seq x y z
N ILE A 1 -14.90 -2.40 8.65
CA ILE A 1 -13.71 -1.52 8.51
C ILE A 1 -14.23 -0.12 8.19
N ILE A 2 -14.27 0.77 9.18
CA ILE A 2 -14.71 2.16 9.00
C ILE A 2 -13.44 3.00 8.87
N ASN A 3 -13.19 3.63 7.72
CA ASN A 3 -12.15 4.67 7.64
C ASN A 3 -12.58 5.81 6.70
N PRO A 4 -12.60 7.08 7.15
CA PRO A 4 -12.97 8.24 6.33
C PRO A 4 -11.81 8.80 5.47
N LEU A 5 -10.71 8.05 5.31
CA LEU A 5 -9.64 8.37 4.37
C LEU A 5 -9.73 7.42 3.18
N GLU A 6 -10.16 7.92 2.02
CA GLU A 6 -10.38 7.12 0.80
C GLU A 6 -9.15 6.32 0.30
N MET A 7 -7.97 6.58 0.87
CA MET A 7 -6.69 6.03 0.43
C MET A 7 -5.99 5.14 1.47
N PHE A 8 -6.51 5.00 2.68
CA PHE A 8 -5.88 4.19 3.73
C PHE A 8 -6.92 3.33 4.44
N CYS A 9 -6.61 2.08 4.71
CA CYS A 9 -7.37 1.17 5.56
C CYS A 9 -6.41 0.56 6.57
N LEU A 10 -6.85 0.38 7.82
CA LEU A 10 -6.07 -0.24 8.89
C LEU A 10 -7.01 -0.99 9.83
N GLY A 11 -6.63 -2.19 10.25
CA GLY A 11 -7.35 -2.93 11.27
C GLY A 11 -6.61 -4.18 11.74
N PRO A 12 -6.99 -4.73 12.90
CA PRO A 12 -6.51 -6.04 13.32
C PRO A 12 -7.04 -7.13 12.38
N VAL A 13 -6.27 -8.21 12.25
CA VAL A 13 -6.67 -9.41 11.53
C VAL A 13 -7.52 -10.26 12.48
N ASP A 14 -8.79 -10.45 12.14
CA ASP A 14 -9.78 -11.18 12.94
C ASP A 14 -9.81 -10.71 14.41
N ASP A 15 -9.70 -11.64 15.37
CA ASP A 15 -9.66 -11.37 16.81
C ASP A 15 -8.23 -11.21 17.36
N ASN A 16 -7.20 -11.23 16.49
CA ASN A 16 -5.80 -11.15 16.91
C ASN A 16 -5.30 -9.70 16.95
N LEU A 17 -5.27 -9.10 18.15
CA LEU A 17 -4.77 -7.73 18.35
C LEU A 17 -3.26 -7.57 18.11
N PHE A 18 -2.51 -8.66 17.96
CA PHE A 18 -1.07 -8.61 17.65
C PHE A 18 -0.78 -8.68 16.15
N GLU A 19 -1.80 -8.88 15.32
CA GLU A 19 -1.67 -8.92 13.86
C GLU A 19 -2.54 -7.85 13.26
N TRP A 20 -1.92 -6.92 12.55
CA TRP A 20 -2.63 -5.81 11.92
C TRP A 20 -2.35 -5.80 10.43
N GLU A 21 -3.39 -5.54 9.66
CA GLU A 21 -3.29 -5.32 8.23
C GLU A 21 -3.64 -3.88 7.90
N ALA A 22 -2.82 -3.28 7.04
CA ALA A 22 -3.11 -1.99 6.46
C ALA A 22 -3.07 -2.08 4.94
N ALA A 23 -4.01 -1.42 4.27
CA ALA A 23 -3.98 -1.24 2.83
C ALA A 23 -3.85 0.24 2.50
N ILE A 24 -2.87 0.56 1.64
CA ILE A 24 -2.65 1.91 1.14
C ILE A 24 -2.94 1.90 -0.35
N LYS A 25 -3.94 2.68 -0.76
CA LYS A 25 -4.26 2.85 -2.18
C LYS A 25 -3.20 3.76 -2.79
N GLY A 26 -2.51 3.28 -3.80
CA GLY A 26 -1.53 4.10 -4.50
C GLY A 26 -2.18 5.09 -5.48
N PRO A 27 -1.48 6.18 -5.83
CA PRO A 27 -1.97 7.14 -6.82
C PRO A 27 -2.22 6.48 -8.17
N LYS A 28 -3.34 6.84 -8.82
CA LYS A 28 -3.62 6.42 -10.21
C LYS A 28 -2.48 6.87 -11.12
N TYR A 29 -2.13 6.04 -12.11
CA TYR A 29 -1.05 6.29 -13.08
C TYR A 29 0.38 6.35 -12.49
N SER A 30 0.57 5.89 -11.25
CA SER A 30 1.90 5.61 -10.69
C SER A 30 2.21 4.12 -10.79
N PRO A 31 3.49 3.70 -10.73
CA PRO A 31 3.86 2.28 -10.59
C PRO A 31 3.27 1.63 -9.32
N TYR A 32 2.78 2.44 -8.38
CA TYR A 32 2.10 2.00 -7.16
C TYR A 32 0.57 1.97 -7.30
N GLY A 33 0.00 2.18 -8.50
CA GLY A 33 -1.44 2.32 -8.73
C GLY A 33 -2.31 1.13 -8.29
N GLY A 34 -1.71 -0.05 -8.04
CA GLY A 34 -2.38 -1.22 -7.44
C GLY A 34 -2.36 -1.25 -5.90
N GLY A 35 -1.71 -0.28 -5.25
CA GLY A 35 -1.62 -0.17 -3.81
C GLY A 35 -0.59 -1.09 -3.14
N ILE A 36 -0.48 -0.92 -1.83
CA ILE A 36 0.43 -1.62 -0.93
C ILE A 36 -0.40 -2.23 0.19
N ILE A 37 -0.12 -3.48 0.55
CA ILE A 37 -0.60 -4.09 1.79
C ILE A 37 0.57 -4.20 2.76
N LEU A 38 0.32 -3.84 4.02
CA LEU A 38 1.25 -3.94 5.13
C LEU A 38 0.69 -4.94 6.13
N SER A 39 1.45 -5.99 6.42
CA SER A 39 1.16 -6.93 7.50
C SER A 39 2.10 -6.64 8.67
N MET A 40 1.55 -6.32 9.83
CA MET A 40 2.28 -5.92 11.02
C MET A 40 2.09 -6.95 12.12
N HIS A 41 3.19 -7.49 12.63
CA HIS A 41 3.17 -8.46 13.73
C HIS A 41 3.83 -7.85 14.97
N PHE A 42 3.01 -7.63 16.00
CA PHE A 42 3.42 -7.09 17.28
C PHE A 42 3.91 -8.21 18.19
N SER A 43 5.17 -8.13 18.60
CA SER A 43 5.72 -9.07 19.55
C SER A 43 5.17 -8.80 20.96
N PRO A 44 5.05 -9.81 21.85
CA PRO A 44 4.59 -9.60 23.23
C PRO A 44 5.47 -8.67 24.06
N GLN A 45 6.68 -8.34 23.58
CA GLN A 45 7.60 -7.38 24.22
C GLN A 45 7.50 -5.97 23.62
N PHE A 46 6.50 -5.68 22.80
CA PHE A 46 6.21 -4.32 22.35
C PHE A 46 5.87 -3.43 23.58
N PRO A 47 6.39 -2.21 23.71
CA PRO A 47 7.17 -1.44 22.72
C PRO A 47 8.69 -1.65 22.77
N MET A 48 9.23 -2.45 23.70
CA MET A 48 10.68 -2.67 23.81
C MET A 48 11.28 -3.42 22.62
N LYS A 49 10.49 -4.28 21.97
CA LYS A 49 10.84 -4.93 20.70
C LYS A 49 10.03 -4.32 19.56
N ALA A 50 10.72 -3.96 18.49
CA ALA A 50 10.09 -3.39 17.30
C ALA A 50 9.08 -4.36 16.67
N VAL A 51 8.06 -3.79 16.02
CA VAL A 51 7.07 -4.54 15.23
C VAL A 51 7.71 -5.04 13.94
N THR A 52 7.39 -6.28 13.53
CA THR A 52 7.80 -6.80 12.21
C THR A 52 6.78 -6.37 11.17
N ILE A 53 7.24 -5.75 10.08
CA ILE A 53 6.37 -5.26 9.00
C ILE A 53 6.74 -5.97 7.70
N LEU A 54 5.77 -6.61 7.08
CA LEU A 54 5.88 -7.17 5.73
C LEU A 54 5.10 -6.29 4.77
N MET A 55 5.78 -5.82 3.72
CA MET A 55 5.20 -4.93 2.72
C MET A 55 5.03 -5.68 1.39
N THR A 56 3.80 -5.76 0.93
CA THR A 56 3.42 -6.46 -0.31
C THR A 56 2.85 -5.47 -1.33
N PHE A 57 3.51 -5.33 -2.48
CA PHE A 57 3.05 -4.47 -3.56
C PHE A 57 2.12 -5.24 -4.51
N TRP A 58 0.84 -4.89 -4.52
CA TRP A 58 -0.13 -5.53 -5.42
C TRP A 58 -0.02 -5.00 -6.86
N GLY A 59 0.37 -3.73 -7.03
CA GLY A 59 0.52 -3.10 -8.34
C GLY A 59 1.78 -3.53 -9.12
N MET A 60 2.89 -3.82 -8.44
CA MET A 60 4.18 -4.01 -9.10
C MET A 60 4.24 -5.27 -9.98
N LEU A 61 3.47 -6.31 -9.65
CA LEU A 61 3.41 -7.55 -10.43
C LEU A 61 2.47 -7.45 -11.64
N LEU A 62 1.53 -6.50 -11.64
CA LEU A 62 0.45 -6.41 -12.62
C LEU A 62 0.52 -5.17 -13.51
N THR A 63 1.41 -4.20 -13.24
CA THR A 63 1.67 -3.09 -14.16
C THR A 63 2.70 -3.53 -15.21
N PRO A 64 2.30 -3.83 -16.47
CA PRO A 64 3.26 -3.79 -17.57
C PRO A 64 3.87 -2.39 -17.55
N ARG A 65 5.21 -2.34 -17.51
CA ARG A 65 6.07 -1.14 -17.54
C ARG A 65 5.31 0.05 -18.13
N LEU A 66 4.97 1.02 -17.28
CA LEU A 66 4.32 2.26 -17.68
C LEU A 66 5.15 2.85 -18.83
N GLU A 67 4.72 2.69 -20.08
CA GLU A 67 5.21 3.54 -21.16
C GLU A 67 4.68 4.91 -20.80
N LEU A 68 5.56 5.74 -20.24
CA LEU A 68 5.27 7.15 -20.03
C LEU A 68 4.72 7.65 -21.37
N PRO A 69 3.54 8.31 -21.41
CA PRO A 69 3.03 8.84 -22.66
C PRO A 69 4.16 9.65 -23.29
N ASP A 70 4.59 9.22 -24.47
CA ASP A 70 5.65 9.87 -25.21
C ASP A 70 5.38 11.36 -25.19
N LYS A 71 6.42 12.10 -24.79
CA LYS A 71 6.45 13.55 -24.60
C LYS A 71 5.30 14.24 -25.31
N VAL A 72 4.49 14.98 -24.54
CA VAL A 72 3.58 16.01 -25.07
C VAL A 72 4.29 16.69 -26.23
N ASN A 73 3.76 16.48 -27.43
CA ASN A 73 4.31 17.10 -28.61
C ASN A 73 4.14 18.62 -28.45
N GLU A 74 5.23 19.34 -28.24
CA GLU A 74 5.24 20.81 -28.16
C GLU A 74 4.84 21.50 -29.50
N ASN A 75 4.17 20.78 -30.41
CA ASN A 75 3.83 21.22 -31.76
C ASN A 75 2.33 21.14 -32.09
N THR A 76 1.43 21.26 -31.12
CA THR A 76 0.00 21.50 -31.43
C THR A 76 -0.39 22.92 -31.02
N LEU A 77 -0.16 23.82 -31.99
CA LEU A 77 -0.61 25.22 -32.16
C LEU A 77 -0.01 26.31 -31.24
#